data_AF-A0A8H5CEK0-F1
#
_entry.id   AF-A0A8H5CEK0-F1
#
_cell.length_a   1.000
_cell.length_b   1.000
_cell.length_c   1.000
_cell.angle_alpha   90.00
_cell.angle_beta   90.00
_cell.angle_gamma   90.00
#
_symmetry.space_group_name_H-M   'P 1'
#
loop_
_entity.id
_entity.type
_entity.pdbx_description
1 polymer ?
#
loop_
_entity_poly.entity_id
_entity_poly.type
_entity_poly.pdbx_seq_one_letter_code
_entity_poly.pdbx_strand_id
1 'polypeptide(L)'
;MSAPDKDCRLAEILQYMCSLEQGKLSGKRRLFCTQVPRIFQLCPGRPAVEVTRVANINLVTGEVDVPPQASQIIKAKDWSSVIRYPYDEQE
;
A
#
# COMPACT_ATOMS: atom_id res chain seq x y z
N MET A 1 14.09 28.28 0.85
CA MET A 1 14.79 27.20 0.11
C MET A 1 14.59 25.90 0.89
N SER A 2 13.68 25.01 0.48
CA SER A 2 13.45 23.75 1.20
C SER A 2 14.60 22.79 0.90
N ALA A 3 15.20 22.22 1.94
CA ALA A 3 16.22 21.20 1.81
C ALA A 3 15.72 20.03 0.92
N PRO A 4 16.58 19.44 0.08
CA PRO A 4 16.21 18.26 -0.69
C PRO A 4 15.83 17.14 0.27
N ASP A 5 14.85 16.33 -0.13
CA ASP A 5 14.17 15.23 0.58
C ASP A 5 15.09 14.05 0.95
N LYS A 6 16.36 14.32 1.29
CA LYS A 6 17.45 13.35 1.40
C LYS A 6 17.33 12.41 2.61
N ASP A 7 16.50 12.74 3.59
CA ASP A 7 16.38 11.98 4.84
C ASP A 7 14.99 11.36 5.06
N CYS A 8 14.13 11.38 4.05
CA CYS A 8 12.85 10.68 4.15
C CYS A 8 13.03 9.18 3.93
N ARG A 9 12.41 8.35 4.77
CA ARG A 9 12.39 6.89 4.63
C ARG A 9 10.96 6.36 4.51
N LEU A 10 10.81 5.25 3.79
CA LEU A 10 9.58 4.48 3.80
C LEU A 10 9.60 3.48 4.97
N ALA A 11 8.47 3.34 5.64
CA ALA A 11 8.25 2.32 6.66
C ALA A 11 6.93 1.60 6.36
N GLU A 12 6.86 0.32 6.68
CA GLU A 12 5.67 -0.50 6.50
C GLU A 12 5.09 -0.91 7.85
N ILE A 13 3.77 -0.89 7.94
CA ILE A 13 2.98 -1.52 9.00
C ILE A 13 2.05 -2.53 8.34
N LEU A 14 2.14 -3.79 8.77
CA LEU A 14 1.22 -4.82 8.33
C LEU A 14 -0.03 -4.81 9.22
N GLN A 15 -1.17 -4.46 8.65
CA GLN A 15 -2.47 -4.56 9.33
C GLN A 15 -3.24 -5.79 8.85
N TYR A 16 -4.27 -6.17 9.60
CA TYR A 16 -5.20 -7.23 9.21
C TYR A 16 -6.63 -6.69 9.27
N MET A 17 -7.38 -6.86 8.19
CA MET A 17 -8.83 -6.68 8.18
C MET A 17 -9.48 -8.05 8.31
N CYS A 18 -10.29 -8.25 9.34
CA CYS A 18 -10.93 -9.53 9.61
C CYS A 18 -12.45 -9.44 9.49
N SER A 19 -13.06 -10.45 8.86
CA SER A 19 -14.50 -10.67 8.74
C SER A 19 -14.87 -12.04 9.32
N LEU A 20 -16.08 -12.14 9.89
CA LEU A 20 -16.68 -13.43 10.24
C LEU A 20 -17.60 -13.87 9.10
N GLU A 21 -17.18 -14.88 8.35
CA GLU A 21 -17.93 -15.41 7.21
C GLU A 21 -18.54 -16.76 7.55
N GLN A 22 -19.74 -17.03 7.05
CA GLN A 22 -20.33 -18.37 7.15
C GLN A 22 -19.64 -19.31 6.15
N GLY A 23 -19.02 -20.37 6.66
CA GLY A 23 -18.47 -21.41 5.80
C GLY A 23 -19.57 -22.08 4.99
N LYS A 24 -19.51 -21.95 3.66
CA LYS A 24 -20.51 -22.45 2.69
C LYS A 24 -20.89 -23.93 2.87
N LEU A 25 -20.00 -24.74 3.47
CA LEU A 25 -20.16 -26.20 3.63
C LEU A 25 -20.57 -26.66 5.03
N SER A 26 -20.28 -25.90 6.09
CA SER A 26 -20.49 -26.38 7.48
C SER A 26 -21.42 -25.51 8.31
N GLY A 27 -21.84 -24.34 7.80
CA GLY A 27 -22.64 -23.37 8.55
C GLY A 27 -21.90 -22.71 9.72
N LYS A 28 -20.65 -23.13 10.01
CA LYS A 28 -19.83 -22.55 11.08
C LYS A 28 -19.25 -21.20 10.63
N ARG A 29 -19.27 -20.22 11.53
CA ARG A 29 -18.58 -18.94 11.33
C ARG A 29 -17.08 -19.18 11.32
N ARG A 30 -16.41 -18.74 10.26
CA ARG A 30 -14.95 -18.73 10.12
C ARG A 30 -14.47 -17.30 10.16
N LEU A 31 -13.38 -17.07 10.89
CA LEU A 31 -12.67 -15.81 10.84
C LEU A 31 -11.80 -15.80 9.58
N PHE A 32 -12.06 -14.86 8.68
CA PHE A 32 -11.24 -14.61 7.51
C PHE A 32 -10.49 -13.30 7.74
N CYS A 33 -9.17 -13.30 7.65
CA CYS A 33 -8.36 -12.10 7.80
C CYS A 33 -7.52 -11.89 6.54
N THR A 34 -7.59 -10.69 5.98
CA THR A 34 -6.76 -10.27 4.84
C THR A 34 -5.69 -9.30 5.34
N GLN A 35 -4.45 -9.53 4.91
CA GLN A 35 -3.34 -8.62 5.16
C GLN A 35 -3.54 -7.31 4.41
N VAL A 36 -3.29 -6.19 5.09
CA VAL A 36 -3.37 -4.83 4.56
C VAL A 36 -2.06 -4.12 4.84
N PRO A 37 -1.08 -4.18 3.92
CA PRO A 37 0.16 -3.43 4.02
C PRO A 37 -0.07 -1.93 3.98
N ARG A 38 0.38 -1.20 5.00
CA ARG A 38 0.29 0.26 5.11
C ARG A 38 1.69 0.84 5.09
N ILE A 39 2.03 1.55 4.03
CA ILE A 39 3.34 2.17 3.84
C ILE A 39 3.21 3.64 4.27
N PHE A 40 4.22 4.14 4.97
CA PHE A 40 4.31 5.51 5.45
C PHE A 40 5.62 6.15 5.01
N GLN A 41 5.56 7.43 4.64
CA GLN A 41 6.73 8.28 4.45
C GLN A 41 7.04 8.99 5.76
N LEU A 42 8.24 8.78 6.27
CA LEU A 42 8.76 9.38 7.49
C LEU A 42 9.84 10.39 7.11
N CYS A 43 9.62 11.67 7.41
CA CYS A 43 10.59 12.73 7.18
C CYS A 43 10.88 13.46 8.51
N PRO A 44 12.15 13.81 8.82
CA PRO A 44 12.48 14.54 10.04
C PRO A 44 11.69 15.85 10.18
N GLY A 45 11.16 16.11 11.39
CA GLY A 45 10.39 17.32 11.68
C GLY A 45 9.02 17.42 11.01
N ARG A 46 8.53 16.34 10.40
CA ARG A 46 7.19 16.27 9.79
C ARG A 46 6.41 15.07 10.35
N PRO A 47 5.07 15.16 10.43
CA PRO A 47 4.24 13.99 10.74
C PRO A 47 4.45 12.87 9.71
N ALA A 48 4.29 11.63 10.16
CA ALA A 48 4.24 10.47 9.26
C ALA A 48 3.03 10.59 8.32
N VAL A 49 3.23 10.31 7.04
CA VAL A 49 2.16 10.38 6.03
C VAL A 49 1.96 8.99 5.43
N GLU A 50 0.73 8.46 5.49
CA GLU A 50 0.39 7.20 4.82
C GLU A 50 0.44 7.40 3.31
N VAL A 51 1.17 6.52 2.63
CA VAL A 51 1.38 6.54 1.18
C VAL A 51 0.65 5.42 0.46
N THR A 52 0.18 4.39 1.17
CA THR A 52 -0.68 3.34 0.61
C THR A 52 -2.00 3.95 0.15
N ARG A 53 -2.46 3.54 -1.03
CA ARG A 53 -3.77 3.90 -1.56
C ARG A 53 -4.64 2.65 -1.64
N VAL A 54 -5.90 2.77 -1.25
CA VAL A 54 -6.91 1.73 -1.47
C VAL A 54 -7.54 1.98 -2.83
N ALA A 55 -7.49 0.98 -3.71
CA ALA A 55 -8.19 0.99 -4.97
C ALA A 55 -9.42 0.09 -4.88
N ASN A 56 -10.55 0.55 -5.40
CA ASN A 56 -11.74 -0.27 -5.51
C ASN A 56 -11.69 -1.01 -6.84
N ILE A 57 -11.83 -2.33 -6.79
CA ILE A 57 -11.85 -3.16 -8.00
C ILE A 57 -13.28 -3.64 -8.22
N ASN A 58 -13.87 -3.31 -9.36
CA ASN A 58 -15.10 -3.92 -9.80
C ASN A 58 -14.82 -5.37 -10.18
N LEU A 59 -15.29 -6.33 -9.37
CA LEU A 59 -15.00 -7.75 -9.58
C LEU A 59 -15.69 -8.34 -10.83
N VAL A 60 -16.67 -7.64 -11.41
CA VAL A 60 -17.38 -8.08 -12.62
C VAL A 60 -16.69 -7.56 -13.89
N THR A 61 -16.28 -6.29 -13.90
CA THR A 61 -15.66 -5.66 -15.08
C THR A 61 -14.13 -5.67 -15.04
N GLY A 62 -13.54 -5.84 -13.86
CA GLY A 62 -12.10 -5.68 -13.63
C GLY A 62 -11.63 -4.23 -13.55
N GLU A 63 -12.54 -3.25 -13.66
CA GLU A 63 -12.18 -1.84 -13.61
C GLU A 63 -11.70 -1.43 -12.21
N VAL A 64 -10.67 -0.57 -12.18
CA VAL A 64 -10.06 -0.06 -10.96
C VAL A 64 -10.43 1.40 -10.78
N ASP A 65 -11.17 1.70 -9.71
CA ASP A 65 -11.51 3.05 -9.29
C ASP A 65 -10.56 3.51 -8.17
N VAL A 66 -9.87 4.63 -8.41
CA VAL A 66 -8.94 5.24 -7.46
C VAL A 66 -9.54 6.56 -6.99
N PRO A 67 -9.88 6.72 -5.69
CA PRO A 67 -10.55 7.92 -5.22
C PRO A 67 -9.73 9.19 -5.49
N PRO A 68 -10.34 10.27 -6.00
CA PRO A 68 -9.63 11.46 -6.47
C PRO A 68 -8.85 12.20 -5.38
N GLN A 69 -9.23 12.06 -4.10
CA GLN A 69 -8.47 12.64 -2.98
C GLN A 69 -7.09 12.01 -2.79
N ALA A 70 -6.83 10.84 -3.40
CA ALA A 70 -5.53 10.17 -3.32
C ALA A 70 -4.45 10.80 -4.23
N SER A 71 -4.81 11.72 -5.11
CA SER A 71 -3.95 12.14 -6.23
C SER A 71 -2.81 13.13 -5.89
N GLN A 72 -2.74 13.69 -4.68
CA GLN A 72 -1.96 14.92 -4.49
C GLN A 72 -0.57 14.78 -3.86
N ILE A 73 -0.20 13.66 -3.22
CA ILE A 73 1.00 13.66 -2.35
C ILE A 73 2.22 12.98 -2.99
N ILE A 74 2.01 12.03 -3.92
CA ILE A 74 3.10 11.19 -4.43
C ILE A 74 2.97 11.06 -5.93
N LYS A 75 3.96 11.61 -6.64
CA LYS A 75 4.14 11.38 -8.07
C LYS A 75 4.96 10.10 -8.22
N ALA A 76 4.35 9.08 -8.82
CA ALA A 76 5.10 7.92 -9.27
C ALA A 76 6.18 8.38 -10.26
N LYS A 77 7.32 7.68 -10.24
CA LYS A 77 8.34 7.83 -11.27
C LYS A 77 7.81 7.24 -12.58
N ASP A 78 8.16 7.86 -13.70
CA ASP A 78 7.95 7.25 -15.01
C ASP A 78 8.71 5.92 -15.06
N TRP A 79 8.16 4.91 -15.72
CA TRP A 79 8.77 3.58 -15.80
C TRP A 79 10.21 3.62 -16.33
N SER A 80 10.50 4.50 -17.29
CA SER A 80 11.85 4.71 -17.84
C SER A 80 12.87 5.21 -16.81
N SER A 81 12.41 5.79 -15.70
CA SER A 81 13.24 6.34 -14.63
C SER A 81 13.36 5.42 -13.40
N VAL A 82 12.80 4.22 -13.47
CA VAL A 82 12.91 3.20 -12.42
C VAL A 82 14.27 2.52 -12.52
N ILE A 83 15.13 2.76 -11.53
CA ILE A 83 16.41 2.06 -11.40
C ILE A 83 16.13 0.65 -10.87
N ARG A 84 16.56 -0.37 -11.61
CA ARG A 84 16.51 -1.77 -11.16
C ARG A 84 17.84 -2.15 -10.56
N TYR A 85 17.84 -2.61 -9.32
CA TYR A 85 19.01 -3.22 -8.72
C TYR A 85 19.05 -4.69 -9.13
N PRO A 86 20.22 -5.22 -9.54
CA PRO A 86 20.38 -6.65 -9.73
C PRO A 86 20.10 -7.37 -8.39
N TYR A 87 19.47 -8.53 -8.46
CA TYR A 87 19.25 -9.37 -7.30
C TYR A 87 20.57 -10.09 -7.02
N ASP A 88 21.28 -9.70 -5.95
CA ASP A 88 22.46 -10.43 -5.52
C ASP A 88 22.00 -11.69 -4.79
N GLU A 89 22.04 -12.83 -5.49
CA GLU A 89 21.97 -14.15 -4.86
C GLU A 89 23.27 -14.35 -4.06
N GLN A 90 23.26 -13.96 -2.78
CA GLN A 90 24.28 -14.40 -1.83
C GLN A 90 23.83 -15.75 -1.26
N GLU A 91 24.35 -16.84 -1.84
CA GLU A 91 24.44 -18.17 -1.23
C GLU A 91 25.35 -18.17 0.02
#